data_AF-A0A527XT16-F1
#
_entry.id   AF-A0A527XT16-F1
#
_cell.length_a   1.000
_cell.length_b   1.000
_cell.length_c   1.000
_cell.angle_alpha   90.00
_cell.angle_beta   90.00
_cell.angle_gamma   90.00
#
_symmetry.space_group_name_H-M   'P 1'
#
loop_
_entity.id
_entity.type
_entity.pdbx_description
1 polymer ?
#
loop_
_entity_poly.entity_id
_entity_poly.type
_entity_poly.pdbx_seq_one_letter_code
_entity_poly.pdbx_strand_id
1 'polypeptide(L)'
;ETAHMPVIKDLVPDLTNFYAQHASIEPWLKTVSPEPAKEWLQSHEDREKLDGLYECILCACCSTSCPSYWWNGDRYLGPATLLQAYRWLIDSRDEATGERLDNLEDPFR
;
A
#
# COMPACT_ATOMS: atom_id res chain seq x y z
N GLU A 1 -22.32 -11.17 3.04
CA GLU A 1 -21.40 -10.78 4.12
C GLU A 1 -20.01 -10.61 3.52
N THR A 2 -19.37 -9.45 3.65
CA THR A 2 -17.95 -9.30 3.31
C THR A 2 -17.16 -10.17 4.28
N ALA A 3 -16.42 -11.15 3.76
CA ALA A 3 -15.75 -12.14 4.58
C ALA A 3 -14.76 -11.48 5.56
N HIS A 4 -15.01 -11.68 6.86
CA HIS A 4 -14.12 -11.35 7.99
C HIS A 4 -13.82 -9.87 8.31
N MET A 5 -14.70 -8.92 7.99
CA MET A 5 -14.64 -7.56 8.56
C MET A 5 -15.79 -7.31 9.56
N PRO A 6 -15.54 -6.59 10.68
CA PRO A 6 -16.63 -6.15 11.56
C PRO A 6 -17.65 -5.32 10.78
N VAL A 7 -18.95 -5.57 10.99
CA VAL A 7 -20.02 -4.83 10.33
C VAL A 7 -20.46 -3.69 11.25
N ILE A 8 -20.41 -2.44 10.75
CA ILE A 8 -20.95 -1.28 11.47
C ILE A 8 -22.48 -1.33 11.42
N LYS A 9 -23.04 -1.45 10.21
CA LYS A 9 -24.49 -1.56 9.95
C LYS A 9 -24.78 -2.07 8.54
N ASP A 10 -25.79 -2.92 8.39
CA ASP A 10 -26.24 -3.45 7.09
C ASP A 10 -25.07 -4.04 6.26
N LEU A 11 -24.81 -3.47 5.08
CA LEU A 11 -23.69 -3.87 4.21
C LEU A 11 -22.46 -2.96 4.35
N VAL A 12 -22.36 -2.18 5.44
CA VAL A 12 -21.25 -1.26 5.71
C VAL A 12 -20.26 -1.92 6.68
N PRO A 13 -19.09 -2.40 6.19
CA PRO A 13 -18.03 -2.90 7.04
C PRO A 13 -17.23 -1.76 7.68
N ASP A 14 -16.53 -2.08 8.77
CA ASP A 14 -15.51 -1.22 9.35
C ASP A 14 -14.18 -1.39 8.59
N LEU A 15 -13.75 -0.32 7.90
CA LEU A 15 -12.50 -0.26 7.13
C LEU A 15 -11.37 0.46 7.87
N THR A 16 -11.53 0.76 9.17
CA THR A 16 -10.54 1.52 9.94
C THR A 16 -9.16 0.87 9.90
N ASN A 17 -9.06 -0.44 10.15
CA ASN A 17 -7.79 -1.15 10.09
C ASN A 17 -7.17 -1.16 8.68
N PHE A 18 -8.00 -1.36 7.65
CA PHE A 18 -7.55 -1.36 6.25
C PHE A 18 -6.89 -0.03 5.88
N TYR A 19 -7.52 1.10 6.22
CA TYR A 19 -6.95 2.42 5.96
C TYR A 19 -5.76 2.74 6.87
N ALA A 20 -5.75 2.28 8.12
CA ALA A 20 -4.61 2.43 9.02
C ALA A 20 -3.37 1.72 8.45
N GLN A 21 -3.53 0.48 7.96
CA GLN A 21 -2.44 -0.26 7.32
C GLN A 21 -1.97 0.43 6.04
N HIS A 22 -2.87 0.93 5.20
CA HIS A 22 -2.49 1.71 4.03
C HIS A 22 -1.75 3.01 4.38
N ALA A 23 -2.13 3.72 5.44
CA ALA A 23 -1.41 4.88 5.91
C ALA A 23 -0.02 4.52 6.46
N SER A 24 0.11 3.35 7.10
CA SER A 24 1.34 2.89 7.75
C SER A 24 2.52 2.60 6.81
N ILE A 25 2.27 2.48 5.51
CA ILE A 25 3.30 2.33 4.46
C ILE A 25 3.72 3.67 3.85
N GLU A 26 3.15 4.76 4.34
CA GLU A 26 3.45 6.13 3.92
C GLU A 26 3.35 6.33 2.40
N PRO A 27 2.14 6.25 1.82
CA PRO A 27 1.93 6.13 0.39
C PRO A 27 1.99 7.48 -0.34
N TRP A 28 3.12 8.17 -0.21
CA TRP A 28 3.47 9.41 -0.91
C TRP A 28 4.93 9.38 -1.34
N LEU A 29 5.31 10.22 -2.30
CA LEU A 29 6.68 10.30 -2.81
C LEU A 29 7.63 10.84 -1.74
N LYS A 30 8.72 10.12 -1.46
CA LYS A 30 9.77 10.53 -0.52
C LYS A 30 11.08 10.76 -1.27
N THR A 31 11.64 11.96 -1.13
CA THR A 31 12.92 12.35 -1.73
C THR A 31 13.77 13.09 -0.70
N VAL A 32 15.06 12.78 -0.65
CA VAL A 32 16.08 13.55 0.07
C VAL A 32 16.76 14.57 -0.83
N SER A 33 16.78 14.32 -2.13
CA SER A 33 17.27 15.25 -3.14
C SER A 33 16.44 16.55 -3.13
N PRO A 34 17.08 17.71 -3.38
CA PRO A 34 16.36 18.98 -3.50
C PRO A 34 15.30 18.92 -4.60
N GLU A 35 14.15 19.55 -4.35
CA GLU A 35 13.09 19.66 -5.35
C GLU A 35 13.63 20.33 -6.63
N PRO A 36 13.45 19.71 -7.80
CA PRO A 36 13.93 20.27 -9.05
C PRO A 36 13.18 21.57 -9.38
N ALA A 37 13.81 22.45 -10.18
CA ALA A 37 13.17 23.68 -10.65
C ALA A 37 11.98 23.45 -11.61
N LYS A 38 11.76 22.19 -12.03
CA LYS A 38 10.72 21.72 -12.94
C LYS A 38 10.14 20.40 -12.40
N GLU A 39 9.58 19.55 -13.25
CA GLU A 39 9.13 18.21 -12.89
C GLU A 39 10.26 17.24 -12.52
N TRP A 40 9.92 16.25 -11.68
CA TRP A 40 10.74 15.05 -11.49
C TRP A 40 10.81 14.25 -12.79
N LEU A 41 12.04 13.98 -13.26
CA LEU A 41 12.25 13.20 -14.48
C LEU A 41 12.04 11.71 -14.21
N GLN A 42 11.36 11.04 -15.14
CA GLN A 42 11.15 9.59 -15.13
C GLN A 42 11.16 9.08 -16.57
N SER A 43 11.88 7.99 -16.83
CA SER A 43 11.91 7.37 -18.15
C SER A 43 10.58 6.68 -18.46
N HIS A 44 10.28 6.45 -19.74
CA HIS A 44 9.08 5.70 -20.12
C HIS A 44 9.11 4.27 -19.54
N GLU A 45 10.25 3.59 -19.64
CA GLU A 45 10.46 2.25 -19.10
C GLU A 45 10.25 2.20 -17.58
N ASP A 46 10.72 3.20 -16.83
CA ASP A 46 10.47 3.25 -15.38
C ASP A 46 9.00 3.53 -15.06
N ARG A 47 8.34 4.39 -15.84
CA ARG A 47 6.91 4.69 -15.64
C ARG A 47 6.05 3.47 -15.94
N GLU A 48 6.35 2.69 -16.98
CA GLU A 48 5.63 1.47 -17.34
C GLU A 48 5.64 0.42 -16.22
N LYS A 49 6.71 0.37 -15.39
CA LYS A 49 6.77 -0.53 -14.23
C LYS A 49 5.66 -0.29 -13.22
N LEU A 50 5.05 0.89 -13.21
CA LEU A 50 3.96 1.22 -12.29
C LEU A 50 2.58 0.75 -12.80
N ASP A 51 2.47 0.37 -14.07
CA ASP A 51 1.22 -0.10 -14.66
C ASP A 51 0.77 -1.42 -14.00
N GLY A 52 -0.54 -1.53 -13.74
CA GLY A 52 -1.14 -2.59 -12.93
C GLY A 52 -1.05 -2.37 -11.42
N LEU A 53 -0.30 -1.36 -10.95
CA LEU A 53 -0.16 -1.06 -9.51
C LEU A 53 -0.97 0.18 -9.08
N TYR A 54 -0.88 1.29 -9.84
CA TYR A 54 -1.54 2.55 -9.45
C TYR A 54 -3.05 2.53 -9.71
N GLU A 55 -3.54 1.59 -10.52
CA GLU A 55 -4.95 1.39 -10.87
C GLU A 55 -5.78 0.81 -9.71
N CYS A 56 -5.13 0.40 -8.61
CA CYS A 56 -5.80 -0.03 -7.41
C CYS A 56 -6.73 1.07 -6.87
N ILE A 57 -8.03 0.77 -6.80
CA ILE A 57 -9.06 1.69 -6.31
C ILE A 57 -9.32 1.59 -4.79
N LEU A 58 -8.47 0.87 -4.05
CA LEU A 58 -8.59 0.67 -2.60
C LEU A 58 -9.96 0.13 -2.14
N CYS A 59 -10.60 -0.75 -2.91
CA CYS A 59 -11.92 -1.31 -2.60
C CYS A 59 -11.92 -2.41 -1.52
N ALA A 60 -10.74 -2.81 -1.02
CA ALA A 60 -10.54 -3.91 -0.07
C ALA A 60 -10.99 -5.32 -0.51
N CYS A 61 -11.51 -5.51 -1.73
CA CYS A 61 -11.97 -6.83 -2.21
C CYS A 61 -10.87 -7.92 -2.15
N CYS A 62 -9.64 -7.59 -2.55
CA CYS A 62 -8.53 -8.55 -2.48
C CYS A 62 -8.20 -8.93 -1.03
N SER A 63 -8.13 -7.96 -0.12
CA SER A 63 -7.82 -8.21 1.30
C SER A 63 -8.93 -9.00 1.99
N THR A 64 -10.18 -8.63 1.78
CA THR A 64 -11.35 -9.36 2.32
C THR A 64 -11.57 -10.74 1.69
N SER A 65 -10.93 -11.04 0.56
CA SER A 65 -10.94 -12.40 -0.03
C SER A 65 -9.80 -13.31 0.46
N CYS A 66 -8.81 -12.76 1.17
CA CYS A 66 -7.58 -13.46 1.52
C CYS A 66 -7.70 -14.16 2.88
N PRO A 67 -7.64 -15.51 2.95
CA PRO A 67 -7.72 -16.22 4.23
C PRO A 67 -6.65 -15.83 5.23
N SER A 68 -5.43 -15.52 4.79
CA SER A 68 -4.36 -15.06 5.69
C SER A 68 -4.71 -13.74 6.37
N TYR A 69 -5.41 -12.86 5.67
CA TYR A 69 -5.88 -11.58 6.23
C TYR A 69 -7.08 -11.76 7.16
N TRP A 70 -7.89 -12.81 6.95
CA TRP A 70 -8.98 -13.15 7.88
C TRP A 70 -8.45 -13.55 9.26
N TRP A 71 -7.36 -14.31 9.28
CA TRP A 71 -6.81 -14.87 10.52
C TRP A 71 -5.82 -13.94 11.22
N ASN A 72 -5.10 -13.11 10.47
CA ASN A 72 -4.01 -12.29 11.00
C ASN A 72 -4.06 -10.85 10.49
N GLY A 73 -5.23 -10.31 10.16
CA GLY A 73 -5.37 -8.97 9.57
C GLY A 73 -4.93 -7.83 10.48
N ASP A 74 -4.68 -8.09 11.76
CA ASP A 74 -4.06 -7.17 12.72
C ASP A 74 -2.55 -7.00 12.46
N ARG A 75 -1.85 -8.05 12.00
CA ARG A 75 -0.39 -8.04 11.74
C ARG A 75 -0.04 -8.10 10.27
N TYR A 76 -0.74 -8.94 9.51
CA TYR A 76 -0.56 -9.09 8.08
C TYR A 76 -1.22 -7.91 7.36
N LEU A 77 -0.42 -7.11 6.67
CA LEU A 77 -0.86 -5.90 5.97
C LEU A 77 -1.90 -6.14 4.85
N GLY A 78 -1.95 -7.36 4.31
CA GLY A 78 -2.88 -7.73 3.25
C GLY A 78 -2.43 -7.34 1.83
N PRO A 79 -3.05 -7.93 0.80
CA PRO A 79 -2.64 -7.76 -0.59
C PRO A 79 -2.75 -6.32 -1.10
N ALA A 80 -3.77 -5.55 -0.70
CA ALA A 80 -3.92 -4.17 -1.16
C ALA A 80 -2.78 -3.27 -0.64
N THR A 81 -2.49 -3.35 0.65
CA THR A 81 -1.42 -2.56 1.28
C THR A 81 -0.07 -2.96 0.73
N LEU A 82 0.20 -4.26 0.55
CA LEU A 82 1.46 -4.74 -0.02
C LEU A 82 1.64 -4.33 -1.50
N LEU A 83 0.56 -4.36 -2.30
CA LEU A 83 0.59 -3.85 -3.67
C LEU A 83 0.95 -2.36 -3.70
N GLN A 84 0.33 -1.56 -2.81
CA GLN A 84 0.62 -0.13 -2.71
C GLN A 84 2.02 0.14 -2.17
N ALA A 85 2.54 -0.67 -1.24
CA ALA A 85 3.92 -0.55 -0.78
C ALA A 85 4.90 -0.81 -1.93
N TYR A 86 4.65 -1.87 -2.71
CA TYR A 86 5.45 -2.19 -3.88
C TYR A 86 5.44 -1.06 -4.91
N ARG A 87 4.27 -0.46 -5.19
CA ARG A 87 4.14 0.71 -6.07
C ARG A 87 5.07 1.87 -5.71
N TRP A 88 5.37 2.06 -4.43
CA TRP A 88 6.33 3.09 -3.98
C TRP A 88 7.77 2.60 -3.98
N LEU A 89 8.00 1.33 -3.63
CA LEU A 89 9.34 0.72 -3.65
C LEU A 89 10.00 0.75 -5.04
N ILE A 90 9.21 0.63 -6.10
CA ILE A 90 9.72 0.57 -7.48
C ILE A 90 9.55 1.87 -8.28
N ASP A 91 9.01 2.93 -7.68
CA ASP A 91 8.94 4.23 -8.35
C ASP A 91 10.35 4.83 -8.38
N SER A 92 10.92 5.00 -9.57
CA SER A 92 12.31 5.49 -9.74
C SER A 92 12.57 6.88 -9.18
N ARG A 93 11.51 7.61 -8.81
CA ARG A 93 11.59 8.93 -8.17
C ARG A 93 11.63 8.85 -6.65
N ASP A 94 11.25 7.73 -6.05
CA ASP A 94 11.23 7.56 -4.59
C ASP A 94 12.62 7.12 -4.09
N GLU A 95 13.17 7.85 -3.12
CA GLU A 95 14.51 7.63 -2.59
C GLU A 95 14.49 6.94 -1.22
N ALA A 96 13.32 6.48 -0.74
CA ALA A 96 13.14 5.88 0.58
C ALA A 96 13.06 4.34 0.56
N THR A 97 13.60 3.67 -0.47
CA THR A 97 13.51 2.21 -0.63
C THR A 97 13.95 1.44 0.61
N GLY A 98 15.10 1.80 1.21
CA GLY A 98 15.61 1.13 2.41
C GLY A 98 14.65 1.25 3.58
N GLU A 99 14.23 2.47 3.92
CA GLU A 99 13.27 2.74 4.99
C GLU A 99 11.93 2.01 4.78
N ARG A 100 11.43 1.96 3.53
CA ARG A 100 10.20 1.26 3.19
C ARG A 100 10.33 -0.26 3.37
N LEU A 101 11.47 -0.85 3.00
CA LEU A 101 11.72 -2.28 3.21
C LEU A 101 11.85 -2.60 4.69
N ASP A 102 12.59 -1.80 5.45
CA ASP A 102 12.72 -1.97 6.91
C ASP A 102 11.34 -1.95 7.60
N ASN A 103 10.46 -1.03 7.18
CA ASN A 103 9.09 -0.94 7.68
C ASN A 103 8.17 -2.12 7.31
N LEU A 104 8.53 -2.90 6.27
CA LEU A 104 7.80 -4.10 5.86
C LEU A 104 8.36 -5.38 6.49
N GLU A 105 9.66 -5.41 6.78
CA GLU A 105 10.34 -6.56 7.37
C GLU A 105 10.16 -6.64 8.89
N ASP A 106 9.69 -5.56 9.55
CA ASP A 106 9.50 -5.54 11.00
C ASP A 106 8.51 -6.63 11.48
N PRO A 107 8.98 -7.68 12.18
CA PRO A 107 8.14 -8.77 12.67
C PRO A 107 7.18 -8.36 13.80
N PHE A 108 7.29 -7.12 14.31
CA PHE A 108 6.62 -6.65 15.53
C PHE A 108 5.54 -5.58 15.30
N ARG A 109 5.05 -5.40 14.08
CA ARG A 109 3.76 -4.73 13.84
C ARG A 109 2.57 -5.66 14.16
#